data_AF-A0A1F6HIM1-F1
#
_entry.id   AF-A0A1F6HIM1-F1
#
_cell.length_a   1.000
_cell.length_b   1.000
_cell.length_c   1.000
_cell.angle_alpha   90.00
_cell.angle_beta   90.00
_cell.angle_gamma   90.00
#
_symmetry.space_group_name_H-M   'P 1'
#
loop_
_entity.id
_entity.type
_entity.pdbx_description
1 polymer ?
#
loop_
_entity_poly.entity_id
_entity_poly.type
_entity_poly.pdbx_seq_one_letter_code
_entity_poly.pdbx_strand_id
1 'polypeptide(L)'
;MNNWASFEAVSRYRIFSGLLRYALNKKYINFKDLWEYDEFVLKKLKKSKDERIYLVLKILQNKSLKNLPLEERSIHKKFRRIDPLFIENGKVFRLSDVDKKFAKELIKIKKFHEKGMRPALIKF
;
A
#
# COMPACT_ATOMS: atom_id res chain seq x y z
N MET A 1 -6.85 5.75 -9.70
CA MET A 1 -5.87 6.54 -8.93
C MET A 1 -4.73 5.59 -8.56
N ASN A 2 -3.60 5.68 -9.24
CA ASN A 2 -2.44 4.84 -8.96
C ASN A 2 -1.57 5.57 -7.95
N ASN A 3 -1.75 5.28 -6.66
CA ASN A 3 -0.98 5.91 -5.59
C ASN A 3 -0.77 4.93 -4.43
N TRP A 4 0.16 5.27 -3.54
CA TRP A 4 0.54 4.46 -2.38
C TRP A 4 -0.60 4.25 -1.37
N ALA A 5 -1.67 5.04 -1.44
CA ALA A 5 -2.87 4.93 -0.61
C ALA A 5 -4.02 4.16 -1.29
N SER A 6 -3.83 3.70 -2.53
CA SER A 6 -4.85 3.00 -3.28
C SER A 6 -5.12 1.61 -2.72
N PHE A 7 -6.30 1.08 -3.03
CA PHE A 7 -6.72 -0.26 -2.60
C PHE A 7 -5.72 -1.34 -2.97
N GLU A 8 -5.24 -1.32 -4.21
CA GLU A 8 -4.27 -2.30 -4.70
C GLU A 8 -2.95 -2.21 -3.93
N ALA A 9 -2.42 -0.99 -3.73
CA ALA A 9 -1.17 -0.79 -3.01
C ALA A 9 -1.26 -1.24 -1.54
N VAL A 10 -2.35 -0.87 -0.84
CA VAL A 10 -2.55 -1.25 0.57
C VAL A 10 -2.72 -2.75 0.71
N SER A 11 -3.51 -3.36 -0.17
CA SER A 11 -3.79 -4.79 -0.17
C SER A 11 -2.55 -5.61 -0.44
N ARG A 12 -1.76 -5.27 -1.46
CA ARG A 12 -0.50 -5.96 -1.75
C ARG A 12 0.48 -5.85 -0.60
N TYR A 13 0.65 -4.65 -0.04
CA TYR A 13 1.54 -4.45 1.11
C TYR A 13 1.15 -5.35 2.30
N ARG A 14 -0.15 -5.39 2.62
CA ARG A 14 -0.65 -6.19 3.74
C ARG A 14 -0.54 -7.69 3.50
N ILE A 15 -0.90 -8.16 2.31
CA ILE A 15 -0.79 -9.57 1.94
C ILE A 15 0.70 -10.00 1.90
N PHE A 16 1.57 -9.20 1.28
CA PHE A 16 2.99 -9.54 1.16
C PHE A 16 3.71 -9.50 2.51
N SER A 17 3.41 -8.53 3.38
CA SER A 17 3.94 -8.55 4.77
C SER A 17 3.44 -9.76 5.58
N GLY A 18 2.18 -10.17 5.37
CA GLY A 18 1.65 -11.42 5.92
C GLY A 18 2.42 -12.65 5.43
N LEU A 19 2.72 -12.71 4.12
CA LEU A 19 3.53 -13.77 3.50
C LEU A 19 4.95 -13.81 4.08
N LEU A 20 5.60 -12.66 4.24
CA LEU A 20 6.95 -12.58 4.84
C LEU A 20 6.93 -13.08 6.28
N ARG A 21 5.94 -12.66 7.08
CA ARG A 21 5.76 -13.15 8.46
C ARG A 21 5.54 -14.67 8.49
N TYR A 22 4.70 -15.19 7.60
CA TYR A 22 4.49 -16.63 7.46
C TYR A 22 5.80 -17.37 7.15
N ALA A 23 6.56 -16.87 6.17
CA ALA A 23 7.83 -17.47 5.77
C ALA A 23 8.91 -17.42 6.86
N LEU A 24 8.96 -16.33 7.64
CA LEU A 24 9.82 -16.22 8.83
C LEU A 24 9.44 -17.26 9.89
N ASN A 25 8.14 -17.40 10.20
CA ASN A 25 7.65 -18.39 11.17
C ASN A 25 7.96 -19.82 10.75
N LYS A 26 7.90 -20.10 9.43
CA LYS A 26 8.27 -21.40 8.84
C LYS A 26 9.77 -21.58 8.63
N LYS A 27 10.59 -20.57 8.94
CA LYS A 27 12.05 -20.56 8.75
C LYS A 27 12.49 -20.74 7.29
N TYR A 28 11.63 -20.40 6.32
CA TYR A 28 12.03 -20.37 4.89
C TYR A 28 12.93 -19.18 4.56
N ILE A 29 12.76 -18.10 5.33
CA ILE A 29 13.66 -16.95 5.37
C ILE A 29 13.93 -16.63 6.85
N ASN A 30 14.96 -15.84 7.11
CA ASN A 30 15.27 -15.30 8.44
C ASN A 30 15.32 -13.75 8.40
N PHE A 31 15.45 -13.11 9.56
CA PHE A 31 15.48 -11.64 9.63
C PHE A 31 16.65 -10.99 8.90
N LYS A 32 17.82 -11.65 8.80
CA LYS A 32 18.95 -11.13 8.03
C LYS A 32 18.63 -11.09 6.54
N ASP A 33 17.85 -12.05 6.05
CA ASP A 33 17.42 -12.07 4.64
C ASP A 33 16.60 -10.82 4.26
N LEU A 34 15.93 -10.15 5.21
CA LEU A 34 15.17 -8.93 4.94
C LEU A 34 16.05 -7.69 4.71
N TRP A 35 17.35 -7.78 5.00
CA TRP A 35 18.34 -6.74 4.72
C TRP A 35 19.03 -6.94 3.36
N GLU A 36 18.70 -8.00 2.65
CA GLU A 36 19.12 -8.26 1.28
C GLU A 36 18.16 -7.62 0.27
N TYR A 37 18.51 -7.70 -1.01
CA TYR A 37 17.70 -7.20 -2.11
C TYR A 37 16.49 -8.10 -2.42
N ASP A 38 15.45 -7.53 -3.03
CA ASP A 38 14.15 -8.20 -3.26
C ASP A 38 14.27 -9.57 -3.94
N GLU A 39 15.12 -9.69 -4.97
CA GLU A 39 15.26 -10.95 -5.72
C GLU A 39 15.84 -12.08 -4.86
N PHE A 40 16.74 -11.76 -3.91
CA PHE A 40 17.28 -12.74 -2.98
C PHE A 40 16.18 -13.38 -2.13
N VAL A 41 15.31 -12.56 -1.54
CA VAL A 41 14.17 -13.01 -0.74
C VAL A 41 13.18 -13.79 -1.60
N LEU A 42 12.84 -13.28 -2.79
CA LEU A 42 11.91 -13.94 -3.71
C LEU A 42 12.42 -15.31 -4.17
N LYS A 43 13.72 -15.46 -4.42
CA LYS A 43 14.33 -16.76 -4.75
C LYS A 43 14.18 -17.75 -3.60
N LYS A 44 14.41 -17.33 -2.36
CA LYS A 44 14.21 -18.19 -1.17
C LYS A 44 12.75 -18.61 -1.01
N LEU A 45 11.82 -17.65 -1.12
CA LEU A 45 10.38 -17.93 -1.06
C LEU A 45 9.93 -18.93 -2.14
N LYS A 46 10.42 -18.80 -3.38
CA LYS A 46 10.10 -19.75 -4.46
C LYS A 46 10.73 -21.13 -4.25
N LYS A 47 11.91 -21.20 -3.62
CA LYS A 47 12.61 -22.46 -3.34
C LYS A 47 12.00 -23.28 -2.20
N SER A 48 11.16 -22.70 -1.34
CA SER A 48 10.53 -23.42 -0.21
C SER A 48 9.59 -24.55 -0.66
N LYS A 49 9.12 -24.51 -1.92
CA LYS A 49 8.07 -25.40 -2.47
C LYS A 49 6.77 -25.39 -1.67
N ASP A 50 6.55 -24.36 -0.85
CA ASP A 50 5.29 -24.17 -0.13
C ASP A 50 4.21 -23.65 -1.10
N GLU A 51 3.17 -24.45 -1.32
CA GLU A 51 2.09 -24.13 -2.24
C GLU A 51 1.36 -22.83 -1.89
N ARG A 52 1.24 -22.49 -0.61
CA ARG A 52 0.59 -21.25 -0.18
C ARG A 52 1.41 -20.04 -0.60
N ILE A 53 2.74 -20.12 -0.44
CA ILE A 53 3.65 -19.06 -0.87
C ILE A 53 3.52 -18.84 -2.37
N TYR A 54 3.54 -19.93 -3.16
CA TYR A 54 3.39 -19.84 -4.60
C TYR A 54 2.05 -19.22 -5.02
N LEU A 55 0.94 -19.68 -4.42
CA LEU A 55 -0.40 -19.16 -4.71
C LEU A 55 -0.50 -17.66 -4.40
N VAL A 56 -0.01 -17.23 -3.24
CA VAL A 56 -0.04 -15.82 -2.85
C VAL A 56 0.80 -14.96 -3.78
N LEU A 57 2.01 -15.39 -4.14
CA LEU A 57 2.85 -14.66 -5.11
C LEU A 57 2.15 -14.52 -6.47
N LYS A 58 1.44 -15.57 -6.93
CA LYS A 58 0.66 -15.52 -8.17
C LYS A 58 -0.52 -14.53 -8.06
N ILE A 59 -1.26 -14.56 -6.95
CA ILE A 59 -2.35 -13.60 -6.70
C ILE A 59 -1.82 -12.17 -6.71
N LEU A 60 -0.66 -11.92 -6.10
CA LEU A 60 -0.01 -10.62 -6.05
C LEU A 60 0.49 -10.11 -7.42
N GLN A 61 0.43 -10.91 -8.49
CA GLN A 61 0.71 -10.44 -9.85
C GLN A 61 -0.54 -9.95 -10.59
N ASN A 62 -1.73 -10.32 -10.12
CA ASN A 62 -2.99 -9.89 -10.75
C ASN A 62 -3.15 -8.38 -10.64
N LYS A 63 -3.52 -7.71 -11.75
CA LYS A 63 -3.70 -6.23 -11.79
C LYS A 63 -4.70 -5.72 -10.76
N SER A 64 -5.76 -6.48 -10.48
CA SER A 64 -6.85 -6.13 -9.56
C SER A 64 -7.01 -7.19 -8.48
N LEU A 65 -7.10 -6.75 -7.23
CA LEU A 65 -7.36 -7.61 -6.07
C LEU A 65 -8.79 -7.50 -5.53
N LYS A 66 -9.68 -6.80 -6.24
CA LYS A 66 -11.05 -6.48 -5.76
C LYS A 66 -11.93 -7.70 -5.47
N ASN A 67 -11.63 -8.85 -6.07
CA ASN A 67 -12.42 -10.08 -5.90
C ASN A 67 -11.98 -10.90 -4.67
N LEU A 68 -10.94 -10.45 -3.96
CA LEU A 68 -10.53 -11.10 -2.72
C LEU A 68 -11.43 -10.67 -1.55
N PRO A 69 -11.58 -11.53 -0.53
CA PRO A 69 -12.22 -11.13 0.72
C PRO A 69 -11.57 -9.88 1.30
N LEU A 70 -12.36 -9.02 1.94
CA LEU A 70 -11.87 -7.81 2.58
C LEU A 70 -11.65 -8.04 4.08
N GLU A 71 -10.61 -7.44 4.64
CA GLU A 71 -10.43 -7.30 6.09
C GLU A 71 -11.68 -6.71 6.74
N GLU A 72 -12.02 -7.12 7.95
CA GLU A 72 -13.16 -6.53 8.68
C GLU A 72 -12.88 -5.08 9.09
N ARG A 73 -11.64 -4.81 9.54
CA ARG A 73 -11.22 -3.50 10.04
C ARG A 73 -10.73 -2.60 8.91
N SER A 74 -11.17 -1.34 8.96
CA SER A 74 -10.64 -0.28 8.10
C SER A 74 -9.24 0.15 8.57
N ILE A 75 -8.35 0.37 7.62
CA ILE A 75 -7.05 1.00 7.84
C ILE A 75 -7.17 2.48 7.49
N HIS A 76 -6.76 3.33 8.42
CA HIS A 76 -6.69 4.78 8.24
C HIS A 76 -5.24 5.18 8.02
N LYS A 77 -4.97 5.81 6.88
CA LYS A 77 -3.64 6.37 6.58
C LYS A 77 -3.64 7.84 6.97
N LYS A 78 -2.60 8.28 7.67
CA LYS A 78 -2.40 9.70 7.96
C LYS A 78 -2.41 10.49 6.64
N PHE A 79 -3.32 11.44 6.53
CA PHE A 79 -3.39 12.33 5.38
C PHE A 79 -2.22 13.30 5.45
N ARG A 80 -1.16 13.02 4.68
CA ARG A 80 -0.03 13.92 4.46
C ARG A 80 -0.28 14.64 3.15
N ARG A 81 -0.37 15.97 3.20
CA ARG A 81 -0.54 16.81 2.01
C ARG A 81 0.55 17.87 1.96
N ILE A 82 0.90 18.24 0.74
CA ILE A 82 1.63 19.46 0.46
C ILE A 82 0.59 20.41 -0.15
N ASP A 83 0.47 21.59 0.46
CA ASP A 83 -0.30 22.70 -0.07
C ASP A 83 0.71 23.85 -0.21
N PRO A 84 1.35 23.98 -1.39
CA PRO A 84 2.50 24.85 -1.57
C PRO A 84 2.14 26.32 -1.34
N LEU A 85 3.11 27.05 -0.79
CA LEU A 85 3.09 28.50 -0.82
C LEU A 85 3.79 28.98 -2.10
N PHE A 86 3.29 30.04 -2.72
CA PHE A 86 3.93 30.72 -3.83
C PHE A 86 3.80 32.24 -3.68
N ILE A 87 4.67 32.98 -4.36
CA ILE A 87 4.68 34.44 -4.32
C ILE A 87 4.13 34.98 -5.63
N GLU A 88 3.17 35.89 -5.54
CA GLU A 88 2.66 36.65 -6.68
C GLU A 88 2.51 38.12 -6.23
N ASN A 89 3.09 39.05 -6.98
CA ASN A 89 3.07 40.49 -6.67
C ASN A 89 3.52 40.83 -5.23
N GLY A 90 4.58 40.17 -4.75
CA GLY A 90 5.13 40.39 -3.41
C GLY A 90 4.27 39.86 -2.25
N LYS A 91 3.18 39.13 -2.54
CA LYS A 91 2.31 38.50 -1.54
C LYS A 91 2.43 36.99 -1.61
N VAL A 92 2.32 36.34 -0.45
CA VAL A 92 2.37 34.88 -0.32
C VAL A 92 0.95 34.30 -0.38
N PHE A 93 0.74 33.32 -1.24
CA PHE A 93 -0.52 32.61 -1.41
C PHE A 93 -0.33 31.11 -1.23
N ARG A 94 -1.36 30.41 -0.73
CA ARG A 94 -1.43 28.94 -0.85
C ARG A 94 -2.03 28.57 -2.19
N LEU A 95 -1.55 27.48 -2.80
CA LEU A 95 -2.12 26.96 -4.04
C LEU A 95 -3.63 26.66 -3.88
N SER A 96 -4.06 26.12 -2.74
CA SER A 96 -5.48 25.85 -2.52
C SER A 96 -6.37 27.10 -2.42
N ASP A 97 -5.80 28.26 -2.13
CA ASP A 97 -6.58 29.50 -2.01
C ASP A 97 -6.86 30.11 -3.38
N VAL A 98 -5.99 29.84 -4.37
CA VAL A 98 -6.06 30.41 -5.72
C VAL A 98 -6.62 29.42 -6.74
N ASP A 99 -6.23 28.14 -6.67
CA ASP A 99 -6.72 27.09 -7.57
C ASP A 99 -7.87 26.29 -6.95
N LYS A 100 -9.10 26.61 -7.38
CA LYS A 100 -10.33 25.92 -6.95
C LYS A 100 -10.36 24.44 -7.30
N LYS A 101 -9.71 24.01 -8.39
CA LYS A 101 -9.65 22.59 -8.78
C LYS A 101 -8.74 21.84 -7.79
N PHE A 102 -7.57 22.40 -7.49
CA PHE A 102 -6.64 21.83 -6.51
C PHE A 102 -7.28 21.72 -5.12
N ALA A 103 -7.98 22.77 -4.66
CA ALA A 103 -8.70 22.75 -3.39
C ALA A 103 -9.75 21.62 -3.31
N LYS A 104 -10.53 21.43 -4.39
CA LYS A 104 -11.52 20.34 -4.49
C LYS A 104 -10.84 18.97 -4.43
N GLU A 105 -9.71 18.79 -5.09
CA GLU A 105 -8.95 17.54 -5.05
C GLU A 105 -8.41 17.26 -3.65
N LEU A 106 -7.87 18.26 -2.95
CA LEU A 106 -7.42 18.12 -1.56
C LEU A 106 -8.55 17.68 -0.62
N ILE A 107 -9.74 18.27 -0.75
CA ILE A 107 -10.92 17.90 0.05
C ILE A 107 -11.34 16.46 -0.26
N LYS A 108 -11.37 16.06 -1.54
CA LYS A 108 -11.72 14.71 -1.97
C LYS A 108 -10.76 13.67 -1.38
N ILE A 109 -9.45 13.93 -1.45
CA ILE A 109 -8.44 13.02 -0.90
C ILE A 109 -8.53 12.97 0.63
N LYS A 110 -8.72 14.12 1.31
CA LYS A 110 -8.91 14.15 2.77
C LYS A 110 -10.07 13.25 3.21
N LYS A 111 -11.25 13.41 2.58
CA LYS A 111 -12.43 12.57 2.86
C LYS A 111 -12.17 11.08 2.63
N PHE A 112 -11.44 10.75 1.56
CA PHE A 112 -11.06 9.37 1.27
C PHE A 112 -10.17 8.78 2.37
N HIS A 113 -9.21 9.54 2.89
CA HIS A 113 -8.35 9.10 4.00
C HIS A 113 -9.12 8.96 5.32
N GLU A 114 -10.04 9.88 5.62
CA GLU A 114 -10.88 9.85 6.82
C GLU A 114 -11.81 8.63 6.84
N LYS A 115 -12.43 8.30 5.69
CA LYS A 115 -13.28 7.12 5.53
C LYS A 115 -12.53 5.81 5.84
N GLY A 116 -11.22 5.80 5.64
CA GLY A 116 -10.40 4.59 5.74
C GLY A 116 -10.72 3.59 4.63
N MET A 117 -10.00 2.48 4.65
CA MET A 117 -10.10 1.45 3.62
C MET A 117 -9.94 0.06 4.21
N ARG A 118 -10.78 -0.87 3.77
CA ARG A 118 -10.65 -2.29 4.05
C ARG A 118 -9.83 -2.93 2.93
N PRO A 119 -8.56 -3.32 3.15
CA PRO A 119 -7.75 -3.98 2.13
C PRO A 119 -8.20 -5.44 1.93
N ALA A 120 -7.75 -6.05 0.84
CA ALA A 120 -7.90 -7.48 0.63
C ALA A 120 -7.16 -8.30 1.70
N LEU A 121 -7.73 -9.46 2.00
CA LEU A 121 -7.26 -10.42 3.00
C LEU A 121 -6.94 -11.75 2.34
N ILE A 122 -5.78 -12.31 2.69
CA ILE A 122 -5.46 -13.73 2.55
C ILE A 122 -5.07 -14.24 3.93
N LYS A 123 -5.70 -15.33 4.37
CA LYS A 123 -5.37 -15.99 5.64
C LYS A 123 -4.17 -16.91 5.42
N PHE A 124 -3.22 -16.90 6.36
CA PHE A 124 -1.97 -17.68 6.33
C PHE A 124 -1.99 -18.77 7.38
#